data_AF-A0AA88N3T3-F1
#
_entry.id   AF-A0AA88N3T3-F1
#
_cell.length_a   1.000
_cell.length_b   1.000
_cell.length_c   1.000
_cell.angle_alpha   90.00
_cell.angle_beta   90.00
_cell.angle_gamma   90.00
#
_symmetry.space_group_name_H-M   'P 1'
#
loop_
_entity.id
_entity.type
_entity.pdbx_description
1 polymer ?
#
loop_
_entity_poly.entity_id
_entity_poly.type
_entity_poly.pdbx_seq_one_letter_code
_entity_poly.pdbx_strand_id
1 'polypeptide(L)'
;MSVLPSRFIYLCLHFLVLYFQLQESQQTSADFRFYIENHTRNPDDLSRKQVRIYQLYSRTTGKHVQILGKKVNANGDDGALLVVETETFGSHIRIKGKETEHYICMNEKGKIVGRPDGRKQECIFVEEFLENNYTALVSAKYKGWYLGFNRRGRPKKGPRTTQRQQEVHFMKRQPKGRVDPLDDFRFTTVTKRTRRARRLKSNPKRN
;
A
#
# COMPACT_ATOMS: atom_id res chain seq x y z
N MET A 1 -65.58 26.38 5.27
CA MET A 1 -64.49 25.46 4.88
C MET A 1 -63.43 26.28 4.15
N SER A 2 -62.42 26.77 4.88
CA SER A 2 -61.37 27.64 4.32
C SER A 2 -60.32 26.78 3.60
N VAL A 3 -60.29 26.88 2.28
CA VAL A 3 -59.31 26.23 1.41
C VAL A 3 -57.95 26.85 1.69
N LEU A 4 -57.04 26.08 2.30
CA LEU A 4 -55.65 26.51 2.50
C LEU A 4 -55.07 26.96 1.15
N PRO A 5 -54.41 28.13 1.07
CA PRO A 5 -53.89 28.63 -0.19
C PRO A 5 -52.81 27.67 -0.71
N SER A 6 -53.01 27.16 -1.92
CA SER A 6 -52.13 26.19 -2.62
C SER A 6 -50.63 26.51 -2.47
N ARG A 7 -50.26 27.79 -2.45
CA ARG A 7 -48.87 28.26 -2.27
C ARG A 7 -48.25 27.84 -0.93
N PHE A 8 -49.04 27.75 0.13
CA PHE A 8 -48.57 27.36 1.47
C PHE A 8 -48.19 25.88 1.49
N ILE A 9 -48.96 25.04 0.79
CA ILE A 9 -48.68 23.60 0.65
C ILE A 9 -47.38 23.38 -0.14
N TYR A 10 -47.17 24.12 -1.24
CA TYR A 10 -45.92 24.06 -2.00
C TYR A 10 -44.70 24.50 -1.18
N LEU A 11 -44.82 25.57 -0.39
CA LEU A 11 -43.76 26.02 0.52
C LEU A 11 -43.41 24.95 1.56
N CYS A 12 -44.42 24.35 2.19
CA CYS A 12 -44.22 23.26 3.16
C CYS A 12 -43.54 22.03 2.52
N LEU A 13 -43.93 21.65 1.30
CA LEU A 13 -43.30 20.55 0.57
C LEU A 13 -41.84 20.86 0.20
N HIS A 14 -41.54 22.09 -0.23
CA HIS A 14 -40.16 22.51 -0.49
C HIS A 14 -39.29 22.49 0.77
N PHE A 15 -39.82 22.94 1.91
CA PHE A 15 -39.14 22.85 3.19
C PHE A 15 -38.91 21.39 3.63
N LEU A 16 -39.90 20.51 3.44
CA LEU A 16 -39.76 19.09 3.71
C LEU A 16 -38.69 18.43 2.82
N VAL A 17 -38.66 18.75 1.53
CA VAL A 17 -37.63 18.26 0.60
C VAL A 17 -36.26 18.77 0.99
N LEU A 18 -36.12 20.07 1.31
CA LEU A 18 -34.86 20.64 1.80
C LEU A 18 -34.41 20.00 3.12
N TYR A 19 -35.35 19.71 4.02
CA TYR A 19 -35.08 19.02 5.28
C TYR A 19 -34.60 17.58 5.04
N PHE A 20 -35.24 16.84 4.12
CA PHE A 20 -34.79 15.49 3.74
C PHE A 20 -33.42 15.49 3.06
N GLN A 21 -33.13 16.47 2.19
CA GLN A 21 -31.82 16.63 1.55
C GLN A 21 -30.72 16.97 2.58
N LEU A 22 -31.03 17.80 3.59
CA LEU A 22 -30.12 18.07 4.70
C LEU A 22 -29.91 16.83 5.58
N GLN A 23 -30.93 16.00 5.78
CA GLN A 23 -30.83 14.76 6.55
C GLN A 23 -29.99 13.68 5.85
N GLU A 24 -30.06 13.56 4.51
CA GLU A 24 -29.17 12.68 3.73
C GLU A 24 -27.69 13.13 3.80
N SER A 25 -27.43 14.44 3.94
CA SER A 25 -26.06 14.95 4.09
C SER A 25 -25.40 14.56 5.43
N GLN A 26 -26.21 14.18 6.44
CA GLN A 26 -25.72 13.78 7.77
C GLN A 26 -25.44 12.27 7.88
N GLN A 27 -25.23 11.57 6.77
CA GLN A 27 -24.73 10.20 6.84
C GLN A 27 -23.31 10.20 7.42
N THR A 28 -23.17 9.83 8.69
CA THR A 28 -21.88 9.80 9.40
C THR A 28 -20.91 8.89 8.64
N SER A 29 -19.90 9.49 8.01
CA SER A 29 -18.83 8.74 7.37
C SER A 29 -18.17 7.86 8.43
N ALA A 30 -18.13 6.54 8.20
CA ALA A 30 -17.45 5.63 9.11
C ALA A 30 -15.98 6.05 9.29
N ASP A 31 -15.57 6.31 10.53
CA ASP A 31 -14.18 6.63 10.86
C ASP A 31 -13.37 5.33 10.98
N PHE A 32 -12.48 5.10 10.02
CA PHE A 32 -11.60 3.94 9.98
C PHE A 32 -10.21 4.19 10.58
N ARG A 33 -9.92 5.39 11.10
CA ARG A 33 -8.57 5.76 11.57
C ARG A 33 -8.03 4.80 12.62
N PHE A 34 -8.82 4.52 13.66
CA PHE A 34 -8.45 3.59 14.73
C PHE A 34 -8.22 2.17 14.20
N TYR A 35 -9.09 1.71 13.29
CA TYR A 35 -8.95 0.40 12.65
C TYR A 35 -7.63 0.29 11.87
N ILE A 36 -7.31 1.31 11.06
CA ILE A 36 -6.09 1.37 10.26
C ILE A 36 -4.85 1.42 11.15
N GLU A 37 -4.82 2.27 12.17
CA GLU A 37 -3.68 2.38 13.09
C GLU A 37 -3.40 1.06 13.81
N ASN A 38 -4.44 0.37 14.28
CA ASN A 38 -4.31 -0.92 14.93
C ASN A 38 -3.76 -2.00 13.96
N HIS A 39 -4.30 -2.10 12.74
CA HIS A 39 -3.84 -3.08 11.75
C HIS A 39 -2.45 -2.77 11.18
N THR A 40 -2.02 -1.50 11.23
CA THR A 40 -0.66 -1.12 10.85
C THR A 40 0.36 -1.56 11.89
N ARG A 41 0.01 -1.47 13.18
CA ARG A 41 0.88 -1.92 14.29
C ARG A 41 0.89 -3.43 14.47
N ASN A 42 -0.27 -4.06 14.25
CA ASN A 42 -0.49 -5.49 14.37
C ASN A 42 -1.00 -6.01 13.03
N PRO A 43 -0.12 -6.28 12.06
CA PRO A 43 -0.53 -6.82 10.76
C PRO A 43 -1.23 -8.15 10.97
N ASP A 44 -2.44 -8.27 10.41
CA ASP A 44 -3.19 -9.52 10.41
C ASP A 44 -3.05 -10.22 9.05
N ASP A 45 -3.04 -11.55 9.09
CA ASP A 45 -2.94 -12.43 7.92
C ASP A 45 -4.33 -12.80 7.35
N LEU A 46 -5.40 -12.25 7.91
CA LEU A 46 -6.77 -12.47 7.41
C LEU A 46 -7.04 -11.84 6.03
N SER A 47 -6.31 -10.78 5.67
CA SER A 47 -6.53 -10.05 4.41
C SER A 47 -5.61 -10.55 3.32
N ARG A 48 -6.15 -10.73 2.11
CA ARG A 48 -5.35 -11.01 0.92
C ARG A 48 -4.34 -9.88 0.71
N LYS A 49 -3.05 -10.22 0.69
CA LYS A 49 -1.97 -9.27 0.41
C LYS A 49 -1.98 -8.90 -1.08
N GLN A 50 -1.85 -7.61 -1.40
CA GLN A 50 -1.78 -7.14 -2.78
C GLN A 50 -0.37 -7.32 -3.31
N VAL A 51 -0.24 -7.98 -4.47
CA VAL A 51 1.03 -8.22 -5.16
C VAL A 51 1.11 -7.36 -6.42
N ARG A 52 2.29 -6.80 -6.69
CA ARG A 52 2.62 -6.03 -7.91
C ARG A 52 3.95 -6.52 -8.46
N ILE A 53 4.08 -6.56 -9.78
CA ILE A 53 5.33 -6.96 -10.44
C ILE A 53 5.85 -5.78 -11.25
N TYR A 54 7.05 -5.32 -10.94
CA TYR A 54 7.69 -4.19 -11.63
C TYR A 54 9.21 -4.23 -11.49
N GLN A 55 9.90 -3.36 -12.22
CA GLN A 55 11.32 -3.10 -12.08
C GLN A 55 11.53 -1.80 -11.30
N LEU A 56 12.54 -1.74 -10.45
CA LEU A 56 12.84 -0.55 -9.66
C LEU A 56 14.09 0.14 -10.23
N TYR A 57 13.88 1.22 -10.97
CA TYR A 57 14.93 2.01 -11.61
C TYR A 57 15.56 2.96 -10.60
N SER A 58 16.89 2.96 -10.49
CA SER A 58 17.64 3.87 -9.62
C SER A 58 17.98 5.16 -10.35
N ARG A 59 17.63 6.31 -9.75
CA ARG A 59 17.92 7.63 -10.31
C ARG A 59 19.41 7.86 -10.56
N THR A 60 20.29 7.35 -9.69
CA THR A 60 21.72 7.63 -9.73
C THR A 60 22.51 6.73 -10.66
N THR A 61 22.09 5.48 -10.84
CA THR A 61 22.81 4.53 -11.70
C THR A 61 22.29 4.49 -13.13
N GLY A 62 21.05 4.92 -13.33
CA GLY A 62 20.38 4.78 -14.61
C GLY A 62 20.01 3.33 -14.96
N LYS A 63 20.03 2.42 -13.98
CA LYS A 63 19.80 0.97 -14.12
C LYS A 63 18.80 0.47 -13.08
N HIS A 64 18.50 -0.83 -13.11
CA HIS A 64 17.49 -1.43 -12.22
C HIS A 64 18.11 -2.13 -11.00
N VAL A 65 17.36 -2.16 -9.91
CA VAL A 65 17.67 -2.97 -8.73
C VAL A 65 17.49 -4.45 -9.07
N GLN A 66 18.52 -5.24 -8.77
CA GLN A 66 18.53 -6.69 -8.94
C GLN A 66 18.99 -7.39 -7.67
N ILE A 67 18.48 -8.60 -7.46
CA ILE A 67 18.74 -9.43 -6.28
C ILE A 67 19.39 -10.73 -6.76
N LEU A 68 20.67 -10.89 -6.44
CA LEU A 68 21.53 -12.01 -6.84
C LEU A 68 21.81 -12.88 -5.60
N GLY A 69 20.78 -13.55 -5.10
CA GLY A 69 20.82 -14.30 -3.84
C GLY A 69 21.07 -13.37 -2.64
N LYS A 70 22.22 -13.51 -1.98
CA LYS A 70 22.58 -12.67 -0.80
C LYS A 70 22.97 -11.23 -1.18
N LYS A 71 23.32 -10.97 -2.44
CA LYS A 71 23.82 -9.67 -2.91
C LYS A 71 22.72 -8.89 -3.63
N VAL A 72 22.52 -7.64 -3.25
CA VAL A 72 21.62 -6.70 -3.93
C VAL A 72 22.45 -5.59 -4.54
N ASN A 73 22.12 -5.13 -5.75
CA ASN A 73 22.78 -3.99 -6.39
C ASN A 73 21.81 -3.31 -7.38
N ALA A 74 22.19 -2.13 -7.89
CA ALA A 74 21.39 -1.36 -8.85
C ALA A 74 22.05 -1.25 -10.23
N ASN A 75 22.65 -2.35 -10.71
CA ASN A 75 23.26 -2.45 -12.03
C ASN A 75 22.54 -3.44 -12.96
N GLY A 76 21.31 -3.84 -12.61
CA GLY A 76 20.50 -4.73 -13.43
C GLY A 76 20.05 -4.06 -14.73
N ASP A 77 20.04 -4.84 -15.80
CA ASP A 77 19.51 -4.40 -17.09
C ASP A 77 17.97 -4.47 -17.09
N ASP A 78 17.35 -4.15 -18.22
CA ASP A 78 15.92 -4.36 -18.41
C ASP A 78 15.60 -5.86 -18.27
N GLY A 79 14.69 -6.20 -17.36
CA GLY A 79 14.33 -7.58 -17.00
C GLY A 79 14.57 -7.92 -15.53
N ALA A 80 15.19 -7.03 -14.74
CA ALA A 80 15.35 -7.21 -13.30
C ALA A 80 14.00 -7.06 -12.55
N LEU A 81 13.20 -8.13 -12.58
CA LEU A 81 11.83 -8.15 -12.06
C LEU A 81 11.78 -8.33 -10.54
N LEU A 82 10.96 -7.51 -9.90
CA LEU A 82 10.65 -7.57 -8.49
C LEU A 82 9.17 -7.88 -8.29
N VAL A 83 8.89 -8.80 -7.37
CA VAL A 83 7.56 -9.07 -6.83
C VAL A 83 7.44 -8.28 -5.53
N VAL A 84 6.50 -7.34 -5.51
CA VAL A 84 6.28 -6.43 -4.38
C VAL A 84 4.93 -6.71 -3.76
N GLU A 85 4.96 -7.18 -2.52
CA GLU A 85 3.79 -7.59 -1.76
C GLU A 85 3.50 -6.57 -0.66
N THR A 86 2.25 -6.17 -0.54
CA THR A 86 1.79 -5.27 0.52
C THR A 86 1.65 -6.04 1.82
N GLU A 87 2.31 -5.58 2.89
CA GLU A 87 2.20 -6.20 4.21
C GLU A 87 0.97 -5.72 4.97
N THR A 88 0.79 -4.40 5.06
CA THR A 88 -0.31 -3.75 5.78
C THR A 88 -0.55 -2.36 5.18
N PHE A 89 -1.43 -1.58 5.80
CA PHE A 89 -1.72 -0.21 5.42
C PHE A 89 -0.50 0.71 5.51
N GLY A 90 -0.63 1.94 4.99
CA GLY A 90 0.46 2.91 5.01
C GLY A 90 1.65 2.51 4.14
N SER A 91 1.39 1.80 3.04
CA SER A 91 2.41 1.45 2.04
C SER A 91 3.58 0.60 2.56
N HIS A 92 3.33 -0.23 3.59
CA HIS A 92 4.30 -1.23 4.03
C HIS A 92 4.37 -2.37 3.02
N ILE A 93 5.56 -2.64 2.51
CA ILE A 93 5.79 -3.62 1.44
C ILE A 93 6.99 -4.52 1.73
N ARG A 94 6.94 -5.74 1.19
CA ARG A 94 8.09 -6.63 1.01
C ARG A 94 8.49 -6.65 -0.46
N ILE A 95 9.79 -6.67 -0.72
CA ILE A 95 10.34 -6.64 -2.08
C ILE A 95 11.14 -7.93 -2.29
N LYS A 96 10.67 -8.78 -3.21
CA LYS A 96 11.25 -10.08 -3.53
C LYS A 96 11.74 -10.10 -4.97
N GLY A 97 12.88 -10.73 -5.22
CA GLY A 97 13.37 -10.95 -6.59
C GLY A 97 12.58 -12.08 -7.25
N LYS A 98 12.00 -11.83 -8.42
CA LYS A 98 11.15 -12.82 -9.12
C LYS A 98 11.92 -14.10 -9.47
N GLU A 99 13.19 -13.98 -9.81
CA GLU A 99 14.02 -15.13 -10.21
C GLU A 99 14.69 -15.83 -9.03
N THR A 100 15.23 -15.04 -8.08
CA THR A 100 16.01 -15.61 -6.97
C THR A 100 15.18 -15.95 -5.75
N GLU A 101 13.92 -15.51 -5.70
CA GLU A 101 13.02 -15.66 -4.56
C GLU A 101 13.54 -15.07 -3.23
N HIS A 102 14.59 -14.24 -3.30
CA HIS A 102 15.16 -13.57 -2.14
C HIS A 102 14.51 -12.20 -1.92
N TYR A 103 14.28 -11.87 -0.66
CA TYR A 103 13.78 -10.57 -0.20
C TYR A 103 14.92 -9.60 0.01
N ILE A 104 14.71 -8.33 -0.37
CA ILE A 104 15.56 -7.24 0.09
C ILE A 104 15.28 -7.04 1.57
N CYS A 105 16.33 -7.06 2.39
CA CYS A 105 16.25 -6.76 3.81
C CYS A 105 17.38 -5.82 4.21
N MET A 106 17.18 -5.06 5.28
CA MET A 106 18.19 -4.22 5.90
C MET A 106 18.52 -4.76 7.28
N ASN A 107 19.79 -5.05 7.55
CA ASN A 107 20.22 -5.51 8.87
C ASN A 107 20.48 -4.37 9.85
N GLU A 108 20.75 -4.70 11.10
CA GLU A 108 21.05 -3.75 12.20
C GLU A 108 22.24 -2.81 11.92
N LYS A 109 23.17 -3.21 11.04
CA LYS A 109 24.31 -2.38 10.62
C LYS A 109 23.95 -1.46 9.43
N GLY A 110 22.68 -1.44 9.03
CA GLY A 110 22.16 -0.72 7.87
C GLY A 110 22.59 -1.31 6.52
N LYS A 111 23.13 -2.54 6.49
CA LYS A 111 23.55 -3.18 5.25
C LYS A 111 22.34 -3.81 4.57
N ILE A 112 22.18 -3.50 3.28
CA ILE A 112 21.19 -4.12 2.41
C ILE A 112 21.71 -5.51 2.01
N VAL A 113 20.88 -6.52 2.22
CA VAL A 113 21.18 -7.93 1.96
C VAL A 113 19.96 -8.62 1.36
N GLY A 114 20.20 -9.62 0.52
CA GLY A 114 19.14 -10.53 0.09
C GLY A 114 18.99 -11.68 1.10
N ARG A 115 17.75 -12.06 1.42
CA ARG A 115 17.45 -13.20 2.31
C ARG A 115 16.35 -14.09 1.74
N PRO A 116 16.42 -15.42 1.88
CA PRO A 116 15.33 -16.30 1.45
C PRO A 116 14.08 -16.15 2.34
N ASP A 117 14.26 -15.88 3.63
CA ASP A 117 13.16 -15.61 4.56
C ASP A 117 12.90 -14.10 4.70
N GLY A 118 11.70 -13.69 4.28
CA GLY A 118 11.21 -12.31 4.32
C GLY A 118 10.30 -11.99 5.51
N ARG A 119 10.06 -12.91 6.44
CA ARG A 119 9.09 -12.71 7.55
C ARG A 119 9.50 -11.61 8.52
N LYS A 120 10.81 -11.38 8.68
CA LYS A 120 11.34 -10.38 9.62
C LYS A 120 10.97 -8.96 9.19
N GLN A 121 10.73 -8.09 10.17
CA GLN A 121 10.48 -6.65 9.95
C GLN A 121 11.63 -5.93 9.23
N GLU A 122 12.84 -6.50 9.28
CA GLU A 122 14.02 -6.06 8.49
C GLU A 122 13.80 -6.08 6.97
N CYS A 123 12.85 -6.88 6.50
CA CYS A 123 12.53 -7.07 5.09
C CYS A 123 11.30 -6.25 4.65
N ILE A 124 10.79 -5.40 5.53
CA ILE A 124 9.63 -4.54 5.29
C ILE A 124 10.11 -3.11 5.09
N PHE A 125 9.64 -2.48 4.02
CA PHE A 125 9.90 -1.09 3.69
C PHE A 125 8.58 -0.32 3.60
N VAL A 126 8.60 0.96 3.93
CA VAL A 126 7.53 1.90 3.68
C VAL A 126 7.82 2.59 2.35
N GLU A 127 6.90 2.47 1.40
CA GLU A 127 6.96 3.17 0.13
C GLU A 127 6.44 4.60 0.30
N GLU A 128 7.32 5.57 0.06
CA GLU A 128 7.02 6.99 0.14
C GLU A 128 7.11 7.64 -1.24
N PHE A 129 6.11 8.46 -1.57
CA PHE A 129 6.15 9.32 -2.74
C PHE A 129 6.72 10.68 -2.33
N LEU A 130 7.88 11.04 -2.91
CA LEU A 130 8.58 12.26 -2.58
C LEU A 130 8.01 13.47 -3.33
N GLU A 131 8.21 14.66 -2.80
CA GLU A 131 7.81 15.95 -3.41
C GLU A 131 8.41 16.16 -4.81
N ASN A 132 9.56 15.54 -5.10
CA ASN A 132 10.21 15.59 -6.41
C ASN A 132 9.75 14.50 -7.38
N ASN A 133 8.61 13.85 -7.09
CA ASN A 133 7.97 12.79 -7.87
C ASN A 133 8.76 11.49 -8.01
N TYR A 134 9.81 11.30 -7.20
CA TYR A 134 10.49 10.00 -7.08
C TYR A 134 9.89 9.17 -5.94
N THR A 135 10.11 7.85 -6.01
CA THR A 135 9.78 6.93 -4.92
C THR A 135 10.99 6.76 -3.99
N ALA A 136 10.76 6.78 -2.69
CA ALA A 136 11.72 6.36 -1.67
C ALA A 136 11.21 5.12 -0.93
N LEU A 137 12.13 4.33 -0.40
CA LEU A 137 11.83 3.10 0.34
C LEU A 137 12.50 3.16 1.70
N VAL A 138 11.73 3.41 2.75
CA VAL A 138 12.22 3.58 4.12
C VAL A 138 12.15 2.25 4.86
N SER A 139 13.15 1.87 5.64
CA SER A 139 13.08 0.68 6.48
C SER A 139 11.97 0.83 7.52
N ALA A 140 11.06 -0.15 7.60
CA ALA A 140 10.02 -0.16 8.62
C ALA A 140 10.58 -0.41 10.03
N LYS A 141 11.67 -1.19 10.15
CA LYS A 141 12.36 -1.46 11.42
C LYS A 141 13.27 -0.30 11.86
N TYR A 142 14.07 0.24 10.93
CA TYR A 142 15.03 1.31 11.23
C TYR A 142 14.57 2.63 10.61
N LYS A 143 13.72 3.35 11.35
CA LYS A 143 13.12 4.61 10.87
C LYS A 143 14.19 5.61 10.43
N GLY A 144 13.96 6.27 9.30
CA GLY A 144 14.90 7.23 8.70
C GLY A 144 16.05 6.60 7.93
N TRP A 145 16.14 5.26 7.84
CA TRP A 145 17.08 4.59 6.95
C TRP A 145 16.40 4.22 5.65
N TYR A 146 17.02 4.58 4.53
CA TYR A 146 16.48 4.37 3.20
C TYR A 146 17.21 3.25 2.48
N LEU A 147 16.50 2.53 1.62
CA LEU A 147 17.14 1.75 0.57
C LEU A 147 17.86 2.72 -0.37
N GLY A 148 19.12 2.46 -0.67
CA GLY A 148 19.89 3.34 -1.55
C GLY A 148 21.09 2.68 -2.17
N PHE A 149 21.48 3.20 -3.34
CA PHE A 149 22.63 2.72 -4.10
C PHE A 149 23.45 3.91 -4.58
N ASN A 150 24.77 3.78 -4.46
CA ASN A 150 25.66 4.80 -5.00
C ASN A 150 25.68 4.80 -6.53
N ARG A 151 26.35 5.77 -7.14
CA ARG A 151 26.48 5.89 -8.61
C ARG A 151 27.05 4.65 -9.31
N ARG A 152 27.78 3.77 -8.60
CA ARG A 152 28.32 2.50 -9.13
C ARG A 152 27.36 1.31 -8.92
N GLY A 153 26.15 1.56 -8.44
CA GLY A 153 25.12 0.58 -8.09
C GLY A 153 25.41 -0.25 -6.86
N ARG A 154 26.39 0.14 -6.03
CA ARG A 154 26.69 -0.56 -4.78
C ARG A 154 25.73 -0.11 -3.68
N PRO A 155 25.23 -1.02 -2.83
CA PRO A 155 24.38 -0.68 -1.69
C PRO A 155 25.01 0.35 -0.78
N LYS A 156 24.22 1.36 -0.40
CA LYS A 156 24.57 2.33 0.63
C LYS A 156 24.06 1.87 1.99
N LYS A 157 24.83 2.14 3.05
CA LYS A 157 24.41 1.81 4.43
C LYS A 157 23.29 2.75 4.88
N GLY A 158 22.21 2.20 5.44
CA GLY A 158 21.06 2.93 5.98
C GLY A 158 21.41 4.17 6.82
N PRO A 159 22.28 4.09 7.85
CA PRO A 159 22.68 5.26 8.65
C PRO A 159 23.32 6.41 7.86
N ARG A 160 23.79 6.15 6.63
CA ARG A 160 24.42 7.15 5.75
C ARG A 160 23.46 7.69 4.69
N THR A 161 22.21 7.26 4.72
CA THR A 161 21.17 7.70 3.79
C THR A 161 20.39 8.87 4.37
N THR A 162 19.92 9.76 3.50
CA THR A 162 18.94 10.80 3.83
C THR A 162 17.99 11.00 2.66
N GLN A 163 16.75 11.41 2.94
CA GLN A 163 15.70 11.56 1.92
C GLN A 163 16.11 12.47 0.73
N ARG A 164 16.94 13.48 0.96
CA ARG A 164 17.37 14.44 -0.07
C ARG A 164 18.40 13.85 -1.05
N GLN A 165 19.02 12.71 -0.73
CA GLN A 165 20.06 12.12 -1.55
C GLN A 165 19.45 11.41 -2.77
N GLN A 166 19.91 11.77 -3.96
CA GLN A 166 19.47 11.09 -5.20
C GLN A 166 19.67 9.57 -5.16
N GLU A 167 20.64 9.08 -4.39
CA GLU A 167 20.97 7.65 -4.21
C GLU A 167 19.83 6.82 -3.60
N VAL A 168 18.82 7.46 -2.99
CA VAL A 168 17.63 6.79 -2.42
C VAL A 168 16.37 6.99 -3.25
N HIS A 169 16.49 7.63 -4.42
CA HIS A 169 15.37 7.94 -5.29
C HIS A 169 15.24 6.87 -6.39
N PHE A 170 14.01 6.38 -6.55
CA PHE A 170 13.68 5.33 -7.50
C PHE A 170 12.47 5.69 -8.36
N MET A 171 12.35 5.01 -9.50
CA MET A 171 11.16 5.03 -10.35
C MET A 171 10.67 3.61 -10.56
N LYS A 172 9.36 3.41 -10.44
CA LYS A 172 8.70 2.14 -10.79
C LYS A 172 8.58 2.04 -12.31
N ARG A 173 9.08 0.96 -12.90
CA ARG A 173 9.04 0.68 -14.34
C ARG A 173 8.27 -0.59 -14.59
N GLN A 174 7.38 -0.59 -15.57
CA GLN A 174 6.68 -1.80 -15.96
C GLN A 174 7.65 -2.83 -16.57
N PRO A 175 7.38 -4.15 -16.43
CA PRO A 175 8.06 -5.18 -17.20
C PRO A 175 7.91 -4.92 -18.71
N LYS A 176 8.97 -5.15 -19.50
CA LYS A 176 8.87 -5.13 -20.97
C LYS A 176 8.39 -6.52 -21.44
N GLY A 177 7.28 -6.57 -22.19
CA GLY A 177 6.72 -7.80 -22.78
C GLY A 177 5.79 -8.59 -21.84
N ARG A 178 4.66 -9.06 -22.40
CA ARG A 178 3.50 -9.75 -21.78
C ARG A 178 3.14 -9.30 -20.36
N VAL A 179 2.16 -8.41 -20.32
CA VAL A 179 1.17 -8.38 -19.24
C VAL A 179 0.49 -9.75 -19.27
N ASP A 180 0.92 -10.69 -18.42
CA ASP A 180 -0.07 -11.65 -17.92
C ASP A 180 -1.14 -10.77 -17.29
N PRO A 181 -2.41 -10.84 -17.74
CA PRO A 181 -3.47 -10.09 -17.12
C PRO A 181 -3.38 -10.43 -15.64
N LEU A 182 -3.04 -9.43 -14.82
CA LEU A 182 -3.34 -9.53 -13.40
C LEU A 182 -4.81 -9.93 -13.37
N ASP A 183 -5.11 -11.12 -12.85
CA ASP A 183 -6.46 -11.64 -12.75
C ASP A 183 -7.38 -10.48 -12.42
N ASP A 184 -8.28 -10.17 -13.36
CA ASP A 184 -9.14 -9.01 -13.30
C ASP A 184 -9.71 -8.91 -11.90
N PHE A 185 -9.51 -7.76 -11.24
CA PHE A 185 -9.81 -7.63 -9.81
C PHE A 185 -11.31 -7.78 -9.61
N ARG A 186 -11.76 -9.01 -9.34
CA ARG A 186 -13.15 -9.29 -9.01
C ARG A 186 -13.35 -8.90 -7.56
N PHE A 187 -14.08 -7.81 -7.34
CA PHE A 187 -14.71 -7.57 -6.05
C PHE A 187 -15.46 -8.85 -5.67
N THR A 188 -15.11 -9.46 -4.53
CA THR A 188 -15.93 -10.53 -3.97
C THR A 188 -17.26 -9.89 -3.60
N THR A 189 -18.25 -9.98 -4.48
CA THR A 189 -19.61 -9.55 -4.16
C THR A 189 -20.01 -10.26 -2.87
N VAL A 190 -20.49 -9.52 -1.87
CA VAL A 190 -21.01 -10.10 -0.63
C VAL A 190 -22.09 -11.12 -1.02
N THR A 191 -21.74 -12.40 -0.98
CA THR A 191 -22.66 -13.49 -1.34
C THR A 191 -23.89 -13.45 -0.45
N LYS A 192 -25.05 -13.93 -0.92
CA LYS A 192 -26.26 -14.07 -0.07
C LYS A 192 -25.96 -14.84 1.23
N ARG A 193 -24.98 -15.74 1.21
CA ARG A 193 -24.48 -16.52 2.36
C ARG A 193 -23.77 -15.63 3.40
N THR A 194 -22.93 -14.68 2.99
CA THR A 194 -22.28 -13.73 3.91
C THR A 194 -23.26 -12.67 4.44
N ARG A 195 -24.26 -12.26 3.64
CA ARG A 195 -25.40 -11.45 4.14
C ARG A 195 -26.20 -12.18 5.22
N ARG A 196 -26.51 -13.48 5.03
CA ARG A 196 -27.23 -14.30 6.01
C ARG A 196 -26.43 -14.51 7.29
N ALA A 197 -25.12 -14.74 7.19
CA ALA A 197 -24.23 -14.87 8.35
C ALA A 197 -24.16 -13.57 9.19
N ARG A 198 -24.19 -12.39 8.56
CA ARG A 198 -24.26 -11.10 9.28
C ARG A 198 -25.61 -10.89 9.98
N ARG A 199 -26.73 -11.28 9.35
CA ARG A 199 -28.07 -11.24 9.98
C ARG A 199 -28.22 -12.20 11.15
N LEU A 200 -27.49 -13.32 11.14
CA LEU A 200 -27.50 -14.29 12.25
C LEU A 200 -26.61 -13.86 13.43
N LYS A 201 -25.68 -12.91 13.23
CA LYS A 201 -24.80 -12.41 14.30
C LYS A 201 -25.36 -11.21 15.08
N SER A 202 -26.47 -10.62 14.65
CA SER A 202 -27.21 -9.66 15.49
C SER A 202 -28.20 -10.41 16.38
N ASN A 203 -27.71 -10.93 17.50
CA ASN A 203 -28.57 -11.16 18.66
C ASN A 203 -27.85 -10.66 19.93
N PRO A 204 -27.88 -9.34 20.19
CA PRO A 204 -27.51 -8.83 21.50
C PRO A 204 -28.69 -9.10 22.44
N LYS A 205 -28.47 -10.01 23.40
CA LYS A 205 -29.31 -10.29 24.57
C LYS A 205 -30.71 -10.86 24.29
N ARG A 206 -30.88 -12.14 24.60
CA ARG A 206 -32.14 -12.64 25.15
C ARG A 206 -31.83 -13.34 26.47
N ASN A 207 -32.35 -12.74 27.53
CA ASN A 207 -32.29 -13.04 28.97
C ASN A 207 -30.96 -12.69 29.65
#